data_AF-A0A2J0LS98-F1
#
_entry.id   AF-A0A2J0LS98-F1
#
_cell.length_a   1.000
_cell.length_b   1.000
_cell.length_c   1.000
_cell.angle_alpha   90.00
_cell.angle_beta   90.00
_cell.angle_gamma   90.00
#
_symmetry.space_group_name_H-M   'P 1'
#
loop_
_entity.id
_entity.type
_entity.pdbx_description
1 polymer ?
#
loop_
_entity_poly.entity_id
_entity_poly.type
_entity_poly.pdbx_seq_one_letter_code
_entity_poly.pdbx_strand_id
1 'polypeptide(L)'
;LGLWMEWIEEKIRYGKMITTSLVIVLVGWNMYTNLTTARTLMSHSANNADNGVLREIETLADFLLSIERPSRTLYMTGNAKYEKRYHQPLEYIVEKQGLRLAEIRKKTRIPSGATIVYITGKDKKQLTIGEEIDDALVLSRHDFNDVVIYILREF
;
A
#
# COMPACT_ATOMS: atom_id res chain seq x y z
N LEU A 1 -69.15 25.04 1.86
CA LEU A 1 -68.49 23.79 1.39
C LEU A 1 -67.34 24.08 0.41
N GLY A 2 -67.51 24.93 -0.61
CA GLY A 2 -66.45 25.27 -1.59
C GLY A 2 -65.16 25.84 -0.98
N LEU A 3 -65.24 26.88 -0.14
CA LEU A 3 -64.07 27.51 0.50
C LEU A 3 -63.26 26.57 1.41
N TRP A 4 -63.93 25.60 2.04
CA TRP A 4 -63.26 24.60 2.88
C TRP A 4 -62.53 23.55 2.04
N MET A 5 -63.05 23.21 0.85
CA MET A 5 -62.40 22.29 -0.08
C MET A 5 -61.17 22.92 -0.74
N GLU A 6 -61.25 24.19 -1.14
CA GLU A 6 -60.10 24.94 -1.71
C GLU A 6 -58.93 25.04 -0.71
N TRP A 7 -59.23 25.33 0.56
CA TRP A 7 -58.21 25.39 1.62
C TRP A 7 -57.52 24.04 1.88
N ILE A 8 -58.28 22.93 1.80
CA ILE A 8 -57.75 21.57 1.95
C ILE A 8 -56.87 21.18 0.76
N GLU A 9 -57.32 21.46 -0.47
CA GLU A 9 -56.54 21.20 -1.69
C GLU A 9 -55.22 21.97 -1.70
N GLU A 10 -55.25 23.23 -1.27
CA GLU A 10 -54.08 24.09 -1.20
C GLU A 10 -53.04 23.53 -0.21
N LYS A 11 -53.46 23.10 0.99
CA LYS A 11 -52.56 22.44 1.95
C LYS A 11 -51.96 21.13 1.41
N ILE A 12 -52.75 20.31 0.72
CA ILE A 12 -52.28 19.05 0.12
C ILE A 12 -51.27 19.34 -1.00
N ARG A 13 -51.50 20.37 -1.82
CA ARG A 13 -50.61 20.80 -2.89
C ARG A 13 -49.27 21.30 -2.35
N TYR A 14 -49.27 22.09 -1.27
CA TYR A 14 -48.04 22.49 -0.59
C TYR A 14 -47.29 21.31 0.02
N GLY A 15 -48.00 20.36 0.66
CA GLY A 15 -47.39 19.13 1.17
C GLY A 15 -46.74 18.27 0.08
N LYS A 16 -47.39 18.14 -1.08
CA LYS A 16 -46.85 17.44 -2.25
C LYS A 16 -45.62 18.16 -2.83
N MET A 17 -45.61 19.49 -2.87
CA MET A 17 -44.44 20.24 -3.32
C MET A 17 -43.25 20.04 -2.39
N ILE A 18 -43.45 20.16 -1.07
CA ILE A 18 -42.37 20.00 -0.07
C ILE A 18 -41.77 18.58 -0.13
N THR A 19 -42.63 17.56 -0.19
CA THR A 19 -42.18 16.16 -0.29
C THR A 19 -41.42 15.90 -1.59
N THR A 20 -41.88 16.44 -2.72
CA THR A 20 -41.18 16.33 -4.01
C THR A 20 -39.81 17.01 -3.98
N SER A 21 -39.72 18.22 -3.40
CA SER A 21 -38.45 18.92 -3.24
C SER A 21 -37.46 18.15 -2.37
N LEU A 22 -37.92 17.55 -1.27
CA LEU A 22 -37.08 16.70 -0.41
C LEU A 22 -36.54 15.48 -1.15
N VAL A 23 -37.38 14.81 -1.95
CA VAL A 23 -36.94 13.65 -2.76
C VAL A 23 -35.89 14.07 -3.77
N ILE A 24 -36.05 15.20 -4.46
CA ILE A 24 -35.07 15.71 -5.42
C ILE A 24 -33.72 15.99 -4.73
N VAL A 25 -33.74 16.62 -3.56
CA VAL A 25 -32.51 16.89 -2.79
C VAL A 25 -31.82 15.60 -2.36
N LEU A 26 -32.58 14.62 -1.85
CA LEU A 26 -32.03 13.32 -1.43
C LEU A 26 -31.44 12.53 -2.61
N VAL A 27 -32.11 12.52 -3.76
CA VAL A 27 -31.59 11.88 -4.98
C VAL A 27 -30.32 12.59 -5.46
N GLY A 28 -30.31 13.93 -5.50
CA GLY A 28 -29.12 14.70 -5.87
C GLY A 28 -27.94 14.45 -4.93
N TRP A 29 -28.19 14.38 -3.63
CA TRP A 29 -27.18 14.05 -2.62
C TRP A 29 -26.64 12.62 -2.77
N ASN A 30 -27.53 11.65 -3.02
CA ASN A 30 -27.14 10.26 -3.26
C ASN A 30 -26.31 10.12 -4.54
N MET A 31 -26.69 10.81 -5.62
CA MET A 31 -25.89 10.83 -6.86
C MET A 31 -24.53 11.49 -6.65
N TYR A 32 -24.47 12.61 -5.91
CA TYR A 32 -23.20 13.28 -5.61
C TYR A 32 -22.26 12.37 -4.81
N THR A 33 -22.75 11.74 -3.75
CA THR A 33 -21.97 10.80 -2.93
C THR A 33 -21.52 9.57 -3.72
N ASN A 34 -22.39 8.99 -4.55
CA ASN A 34 -21.98 7.87 -5.41
C ASN A 34 -20.95 8.29 -6.46
N LEU A 35 -21.07 9.47 -7.05
CA LEU A 35 -20.09 10.00 -8.02
C LEU A 35 -18.74 10.30 -7.38
N THR A 36 -18.72 10.84 -6.16
CA THR A 36 -17.45 11.07 -5.45
C THR A 36 -16.80 9.74 -5.07
N THR A 37 -17.56 8.76 -4.58
CA THR A 37 -17.05 7.40 -4.31
C THR A 37 -16.55 6.72 -5.60
N ALA A 38 -17.30 6.80 -6.69
CA ALA A 38 -16.88 6.25 -7.98
C ALA A 38 -15.60 6.92 -8.51
N ARG A 39 -15.48 8.24 -8.36
CA ARG A 39 -14.24 8.97 -8.70
C ARG A 39 -13.06 8.54 -7.84
N THR A 40 -13.25 8.33 -6.53
CA THR A 40 -12.18 7.82 -5.65
C THR A 40 -11.75 6.39 -5.98
N LEU A 41 -12.68 5.56 -6.48
CA LEU A 41 -12.38 4.21 -6.97
C LEU A 41 -11.64 4.25 -8.31
N MET A 42 -12.08 5.10 -9.25
CA MET A 42 -11.41 5.31 -10.54
C MET A 42 -10.02 5.94 -10.40
N SER A 43 -9.83 6.86 -9.44
CA SER A 43 -8.54 7.51 -9.18
C SER A 43 -7.51 6.59 -8.53
N HIS A 44 -7.82 5.29 -8.37
CA HIS A 44 -6.99 4.30 -7.67
C HIS A 44 -6.63 4.70 -6.23
N SER A 45 -7.25 5.74 -5.68
CA SER A 45 -6.97 6.21 -4.32
C SER A 45 -7.69 5.38 -3.26
N ALA A 46 -8.76 4.68 -3.64
CA ALA A 46 -9.54 3.79 -2.76
C ALA A 46 -9.57 2.33 -3.25
N ASN A 47 -8.84 1.98 -4.31
CA ASN A 47 -8.84 0.62 -4.88
C ASN A 47 -7.72 -0.20 -4.21
N ASN A 48 -8.09 -1.06 -3.25
CA ASN A 48 -7.29 -2.20 -2.79
C ASN A 48 -5.83 -1.94 -2.38
N ALA A 49 -5.52 -0.83 -1.71
CA ALA A 49 -4.20 -0.67 -1.10
C ALA A 49 -3.91 -1.83 -0.12
N ASP A 50 -4.90 -2.29 0.66
CA ASP A 50 -4.67 -3.35 1.66
C ASP A 50 -4.49 -4.75 1.06
N ASN A 51 -5.30 -5.13 0.05
CA ASN A 51 -5.18 -6.44 -0.61
C ASN A 51 -4.02 -6.48 -1.62
N GLY A 52 -3.71 -5.36 -2.28
CA GLY A 52 -2.54 -5.23 -3.14
C GLY A 52 -1.24 -5.34 -2.35
N VAL A 53 -1.21 -4.77 -1.15
CA VAL A 53 -0.06 -4.85 -0.23
C VAL A 53 0.15 -6.28 0.25
N LEU A 54 -0.89 -7.05 0.59
CA LEU A 54 -0.71 -8.41 1.07
C LEU A 54 -0.11 -9.33 0.00
N ARG A 55 -0.66 -9.32 -1.23
CA ARG A 55 -0.12 -10.14 -2.33
C ARG A 55 1.30 -9.71 -2.72
N GLU A 56 1.58 -8.41 -2.68
CA GLU A 56 2.93 -7.89 -2.92
C GLU A 56 3.90 -8.37 -1.84
N ILE A 57 3.51 -8.32 -0.56
CA ILE A 57 4.29 -8.82 0.57
C ILE A 57 4.56 -10.33 0.43
N GLU A 58 3.57 -11.14 0.04
CA GLU A 58 3.75 -12.58 -0.19
C GLU A 58 4.77 -12.83 -1.30
N THR A 59 4.63 -12.13 -2.43
CA THR A 59 5.57 -12.25 -3.56
C THR A 59 6.99 -11.83 -3.17
N LEU A 60 7.12 -10.76 -2.39
CA LEU A 60 8.40 -10.30 -1.84
C LEU A 60 8.99 -11.33 -0.87
N ALA A 61 8.16 -11.93 0.00
CA ALA A 61 8.59 -12.95 0.95
C ALA A 61 9.07 -14.22 0.23
N ASP A 62 8.33 -14.70 -0.77
CA ASP A 62 8.72 -15.84 -1.60
C ASP A 62 10.06 -15.58 -2.28
N PHE A 63 10.25 -14.36 -2.81
CA PHE A 63 11.54 -13.97 -3.35
C PHE A 63 12.63 -14.00 -2.27
N LEU A 64 12.39 -13.38 -1.10
CA LEU A 64 13.36 -13.42 0.00
C LEU A 64 13.70 -14.85 0.37
N LEU A 65 12.74 -15.76 0.37
CA LEU A 65 12.91 -17.19 0.69
C LEU A 65 13.74 -17.93 -0.36
N SER A 66 13.64 -17.53 -1.63
CA SER A 66 14.39 -18.11 -2.77
C SER A 66 15.88 -17.73 -2.82
N ILE A 67 16.30 -16.69 -2.10
CA ILE A 67 17.70 -16.24 -2.09
C ILE A 67 18.58 -17.34 -1.49
N GLU A 68 19.49 -17.92 -2.29
CA GLU A 68 20.54 -18.83 -1.81
C GLU A 68 21.46 -18.08 -0.85
N ARG A 69 21.67 -18.66 0.33
CA ARG A 69 22.37 -17.97 1.41
C ARG A 69 23.13 -18.91 2.34
N PRO A 70 24.30 -18.46 2.83
CA PRO A 70 25.12 -19.23 3.76
C PRO A 70 24.53 -19.27 5.19
N SER A 71 23.59 -18.37 5.52
CA SER A 71 22.99 -18.29 6.86
C SER A 71 21.46 -18.19 6.80
N ARG A 72 20.78 -18.60 7.87
CA ARG A 72 19.32 -18.42 8.05
C ARG A 72 18.91 -17.00 8.46
N THR A 73 19.81 -16.03 8.38
CA THR A 73 19.52 -14.63 8.69
C THR A 73 19.76 -13.77 7.45
N LEU A 74 18.74 -13.03 7.04
CA LEU A 74 18.87 -11.91 6.12
C LEU A 74 18.92 -10.60 6.91
N TYR A 75 19.68 -9.66 6.40
CA TYR A 75 19.67 -8.30 6.90
C TYR A 75 18.92 -7.42 5.92
N MET A 76 17.98 -6.62 6.41
CA MET A 76 17.21 -5.70 5.60
C MET A 76 17.59 -4.26 5.94
N THR A 77 17.70 -3.44 4.92
CA THR A 77 17.88 -1.98 4.99
C THR A 77 17.13 -1.36 3.81
N GLY A 78 17.06 -0.05 3.72
CA GLY A 78 16.47 0.58 2.56
C GLY A 78 16.15 2.04 2.75
N ASN A 79 15.28 2.52 1.88
CA ASN A 79 14.65 3.81 2.08
C ASN A 79 13.67 3.70 3.27
N ALA A 80 13.82 4.59 4.26
CA ALA A 80 13.09 4.56 5.53
C ALA A 80 11.56 4.40 5.39
N LYS A 81 10.95 4.99 4.35
CA LYS A 81 9.51 4.85 4.09
C LYS A 81 9.13 3.41 3.77
N TYR A 82 9.91 2.75 2.93
CA TYR A 82 9.66 1.40 2.45
C TYR A 82 10.09 0.36 3.47
N GLU A 83 11.25 0.56 4.10
CA GLU A 83 11.71 -0.29 5.20
C GLU A 83 10.67 -0.38 6.32
N LYS A 84 10.16 0.76 6.82
CA LYS A 84 9.12 0.77 7.85
C LYS A 84 7.81 0.09 7.40
N ARG A 85 7.48 0.16 6.11
CA ARG A 85 6.23 -0.41 5.56
C ARG A 85 6.32 -1.92 5.39
N TYR A 86 7.46 -2.44 4.96
CA TYR A 86 7.61 -3.83 4.53
C TYR A 86 8.38 -4.71 5.53
N HIS A 87 9.19 -4.14 6.45
CA HIS A 87 10.03 -4.92 7.37
C HIS A 87 9.21 -5.91 8.22
N GLN A 88 8.30 -5.40 9.04
CA GLN A 88 7.54 -6.21 10.00
C GLN A 88 6.65 -7.28 9.31
N PRO A 89 5.90 -6.97 8.22
CA PRO A 89 5.13 -7.99 7.52
C PRO A 89 6.00 -9.07 6.87
N LEU A 90 7.14 -8.69 6.27
CA LEU A 90 8.07 -9.64 5.67
C LEU A 90 8.72 -10.52 6.73
N GLU A 91 9.20 -9.92 7.82
CA GLU A 91 9.78 -10.64 8.97
C GLU A 91 8.81 -11.72 9.47
N TYR A 92 7.54 -11.37 9.66
CA TYR A 92 6.52 -12.32 10.12
C TYR A 92 6.35 -13.52 9.18
N ILE A 93 6.31 -13.30 7.87
CA ILE A 93 6.08 -14.39 6.90
C ILE A 93 7.32 -15.26 6.77
N VAL A 94 8.50 -14.66 6.67
CA VAL A 94 9.73 -15.42 6.48
C VAL A 94 10.16 -16.16 7.75
N GLU A 95 9.87 -15.61 8.94
CA GLU A 95 10.12 -16.27 10.23
C GLU A 95 9.31 -17.55 10.37
N LYS A 96 8.05 -17.56 9.92
CA LYS A 96 7.23 -18.78 9.87
C LYS A 96 7.85 -19.89 9.00
N GLN A 97 8.66 -19.52 8.01
CA GLN A 97 9.36 -20.46 7.15
C GLN A 97 10.80 -20.73 7.60
N GLY A 98 11.17 -20.31 8.82
CA GLY A 98 12.47 -20.59 9.43
C GLY A 98 13.61 -19.67 8.99
N LEU A 99 13.28 -18.52 8.37
CA LEU A 99 14.22 -17.47 8.00
C LEU A 99 14.07 -16.27 8.93
N ARG A 100 15.16 -15.74 9.46
CA ARG A 100 15.14 -14.50 10.25
C ARG A 100 15.45 -13.29 9.39
N LEU A 101 14.65 -12.22 9.49
CA LEU A 101 14.87 -10.95 8.80
C LEU A 101 15.25 -9.84 9.80
N ALA A 102 16.54 -9.58 9.96
CA ALA A 102 17.05 -8.57 10.89
C ALA A 102 17.12 -7.18 10.25
N GLU A 103 16.66 -6.15 10.96
CA GLU A 103 16.81 -4.74 10.56
C GLU A 103 18.26 -4.26 10.78
N ILE A 104 18.84 -3.56 9.80
CA ILE A 104 20.13 -2.88 9.94
C ILE A 104 19.90 -1.48 10.52
N ARG A 105 20.40 -1.25 11.73
CA ARG A 105 20.44 0.07 12.37
C ARG A 105 21.86 0.61 12.33
N LYS A 106 22.04 1.92 12.55
CA LYS A 106 23.35 2.64 12.51
C LYS A 106 24.50 2.02 13.34
N LYS A 107 24.24 1.03 14.19
CA LYS A 107 25.25 0.32 15.02
C LYS A 107 25.13 -1.21 14.93
N THR A 108 24.34 -1.74 14.01
CA THR A 108 24.23 -3.18 13.82
C THR A 108 25.54 -3.68 13.20
N ARG A 109 26.29 -4.50 13.92
CA ARG A 109 27.43 -5.22 13.34
C ARG A 109 26.87 -6.27 12.38
N ILE A 110 27.10 -6.07 11.10
CA ILE A 110 26.78 -7.04 10.06
C ILE A 110 27.94 -8.06 10.02
N PRO A 111 27.66 -9.36 9.98
CA PRO A 111 28.71 -10.36 9.76
C PRO A 111 29.28 -10.24 8.34
N SER A 112 30.60 -10.27 8.19
CA SER A 112 31.23 -10.28 6.87
C SER A 112 30.70 -11.44 6.02
N GLY A 113 30.40 -11.15 4.75
CA GLY A 113 29.75 -12.08 3.82
C GLY A 113 28.25 -12.27 4.02
N ALA A 114 27.62 -11.51 4.93
CA ALA A 114 26.17 -11.53 5.07
C ALA A 114 25.46 -11.01 3.81
N THR A 115 24.29 -11.58 3.56
CA THR A 115 23.40 -11.12 2.49
C THR A 115 22.51 -10.02 3.02
N ILE A 116 22.65 -8.83 2.43
CA ILE A 116 21.88 -7.65 2.76
C ILE A 116 20.83 -7.44 1.67
N VAL A 117 19.62 -7.10 2.07
CA VAL A 117 18.50 -6.80 1.20
C VAL A 117 18.20 -5.32 1.34
N TYR A 118 18.34 -4.58 0.26
CA TYR A 118 18.02 -3.15 0.22
C TYR A 118 16.69 -2.94 -0.51
N ILE A 119 15.68 -2.38 0.17
CA ILE A 119 14.37 -2.09 -0.40
C ILE A 119 14.17 -0.60 -0.66
N THR A 120 13.68 -0.26 -1.86
CA THR A 120 13.34 1.12 -2.22
C THR A 120 12.18 1.18 -3.20
N GLY A 121 11.62 2.36 -3.41
CA GLY A 121 10.57 2.57 -4.40
C GLY A 121 11.12 2.68 -5.80
N LYS A 122 10.31 2.30 -6.81
CA LYS A 122 10.64 2.55 -8.22
C LYS A 122 10.80 4.03 -8.56
N ASP A 123 10.14 4.90 -7.81
CA ASP A 123 10.19 6.35 -7.94
C ASP A 123 11.50 6.98 -7.45
N LYS A 124 12.37 6.19 -6.79
CA LYS A 124 13.65 6.66 -6.24
C LYS A 124 14.81 6.46 -7.21
N LYS A 125 15.95 7.05 -6.88
CA LYS A 125 17.23 6.79 -7.57
C LYS A 125 17.45 5.27 -7.57
N GLN A 126 17.50 4.70 -8.77
CA GLN A 126 17.80 3.29 -8.96
C GLN A 126 19.30 3.08 -8.90
N LEU A 127 19.70 1.97 -8.31
CA LEU A 127 21.08 1.59 -8.14
C LEU A 127 21.46 0.67 -9.30
N THR A 128 22.73 0.75 -9.72
CA THR A 128 23.23 -0.12 -10.79
C THR A 128 23.94 -1.33 -10.18
N ILE A 129 23.90 -2.47 -10.86
CA ILE A 129 24.69 -3.64 -10.46
C ILE A 129 26.17 -3.25 -10.49
N GLY A 130 26.90 -3.54 -9.40
CA GLY A 130 28.28 -3.12 -9.20
C GLY A 130 28.46 -1.72 -8.59
N GLU A 131 27.38 -0.98 -8.31
CA GLU A 131 27.45 0.26 -7.52
C GLU A 131 27.72 -0.08 -6.03
N GLU A 132 28.54 0.73 -5.37
CA GLU A 132 28.86 0.60 -3.94
C GLU A 132 27.97 1.51 -3.09
N ILE A 133 27.42 0.96 -2.00
CA ILE A 133 26.58 1.68 -1.05
C ILE A 133 26.91 1.21 0.35
N ASP A 134 27.27 2.15 1.22
CA ASP A 134 27.51 1.91 2.65
C ASP A 134 28.38 0.65 2.90
N ASP A 135 29.51 0.55 2.18
CA ASP A 135 30.46 -0.58 2.24
C ASP A 135 29.91 -1.94 1.77
N ALA A 136 28.88 -1.94 0.93
CA ALA A 136 28.34 -3.14 0.28
C ALA A 136 28.21 -2.97 -1.24
N LEU A 137 28.44 -4.06 -1.97
CA LEU A 137 28.33 -4.12 -3.43
C LEU A 137 26.94 -4.59 -3.86
N VAL A 138 26.32 -3.90 -4.82
CA VAL A 138 25.05 -4.34 -5.45
C VAL A 138 25.32 -5.55 -6.36
N LEU A 139 24.83 -6.73 -5.98
CA LEU A 139 24.98 -7.97 -6.74
C LEU A 139 23.83 -8.20 -7.73
N SER A 140 22.61 -7.91 -7.30
CA SER A 140 21.43 -8.10 -8.14
C SER A 140 20.35 -7.08 -7.83
N ARG A 141 19.46 -6.90 -8.81
CA ARG A 141 18.26 -6.05 -8.74
C ARG A 141 17.06 -6.86 -9.17
N HIS A 142 15.98 -6.81 -8.39
CA HIS A 142 14.69 -7.41 -8.74
C HIS A 142 13.57 -6.38 -8.56
N ASP A 143 12.78 -6.20 -9.62
CA ASP A 143 11.69 -5.24 -9.67
C ASP A 143 10.35 -5.92 -9.31
N PHE A 144 9.60 -5.32 -8.40
CA PHE A 144 8.23 -5.69 -8.04
C PHE A 144 7.26 -4.65 -8.58
N ASN A 145 6.01 -4.56 -8.12
CA ASN A 145 5.08 -3.56 -8.65
C ASN A 145 5.53 -2.13 -8.31
N ASP A 146 5.57 -1.80 -7.02
CA ASP A 146 5.87 -0.44 -6.55
C ASP A 146 7.28 -0.31 -5.93
N VAL A 147 7.91 -1.45 -5.63
CA VAL A 147 9.22 -1.52 -4.98
C VAL A 147 10.26 -2.24 -5.82
N VAL A 148 11.52 -1.98 -5.51
CA VAL A 148 12.70 -2.65 -6.06
C VAL A 148 13.50 -3.17 -4.87
N ILE A 149 13.89 -4.44 -4.95
CA ILE A 149 14.82 -5.05 -4.02
C ILE A 149 16.18 -5.20 -4.69
N TYR A 150 17.23 -4.81 -3.98
CA TYR A 150 18.61 -5.07 -4.33
C TYR A 150 19.21 -6.07 -3.35
N ILE A 151 19.97 -7.03 -3.87
CA ILE A 151 20.81 -7.89 -3.02
C ILE A 151 22.19 -7.24 -2.96
N LEU A 152 22.62 -6.91 -1.75
CA LEU A 152 23.94 -6.39 -1.45
C LEU A 152 24.76 -7.45 -0.72
N ARG A 153 26.08 -7.39 -0.89
CA ARG A 153 27.05 -8.18 -0.13
C ARG A 153 28.12 -7.25 0.42
N GLU A 154 28.34 -7.35 1.72
CA GLU A 154 29.44 -6.66 2.41
C GLU A 154 30.79 -7.19 1.90
N PHE A 155 31.79 -6.29 1.83
CA PHE A 155 33.16 -6.64 1.44
C PHE A 155 33.86 -7.60 2.42
#